data_AF-A0AA88RHP0-F1
#
_entry.id   AF-A0AA88RHP0-F1
#
_cell.length_a   1.000
_cell.length_b   1.000
_cell.length_c   1.000
_cell.angle_alpha   90.00
_cell.angle_beta   90.00
_cell.angle_gamma   90.00
#
_symmetry.space_group_name_H-M   'P 1'
#
loop_
_entity.id
_entity.type
_entity.pdbx_description
1 polymer ?
#
loop_
_entity_poly.entity_id
_entity_poly.type
_entity_poly.pdbx_seq_one_letter_code
_entity_poly.pdbx_strand_id
1 'polypeptide(L)'
;MILGGINNIRVLAAAVHVTVFEMSQGRKMFVASRIWLLQTSLMLLYIFCGVNFSAGLDRISLGQSLNASQTIISGGGKFELGFFTLNSVQFYMGIWYKNIPGQTIVWVANRDMPISVGSYSLSQLVLSEDGNLTLFDGFKRPIWSTNSTFRFLNASEGAVVLLDTGNLVLSDEFNVVWQSFDYPTDTFLPGGKIGLDKTTNRSQLM
;
A
#
# COMPACT_ATOMS: atom_id res chain seq x y z
N MET A 1 2.35 30.75 13.30
CA MET A 1 1.73 29.55 13.91
C MET A 1 2.74 28.93 14.88
N ILE A 2 2.91 29.51 16.08
CA ILE A 2 3.69 28.92 17.18
C ILE A 2 2.92 29.26 18.46
N LEU A 3 2.09 28.32 18.95
CA LEU A 3 1.34 28.47 20.20
C LEU A 3 1.01 27.11 20.86
N GLY A 4 1.80 26.06 20.59
CA GLY A 4 1.58 24.71 21.15
C GLY A 4 2.46 24.33 22.34
N GLY A 5 3.53 25.08 22.64
CA GLY A 5 4.58 24.64 23.57
C GLY A 5 4.37 24.96 25.05
N ILE A 6 3.58 26.00 25.38
CA ILE A 6 3.49 26.52 26.76
C ILE A 6 2.52 25.69 27.63
N ASN A 7 1.59 24.96 27.02
CA ASN A 7 0.58 24.17 27.75
C ASN A 7 1.16 22.87 28.33
N ASN A 8 2.19 22.28 27.71
CA ASN A 8 2.77 21.01 28.16
C ASN A 8 3.62 21.12 29.44
N ILE A 9 4.27 22.28 29.67
CA ILE A 9 5.13 22.48 30.86
C ILE A 9 4.29 22.73 32.12
N ARG A 10 3.14 23.42 31.99
CA ARG A 10 2.21 23.65 33.12
C ARG A 10 1.53 22.35 33.56
N VAL A 11 1.25 21.44 32.63
CA VAL A 11 0.70 20.11 32.91
C VAL A 11 1.73 19.23 33.62
N LEU A 12 3.00 19.26 33.19
CA LEU A 12 4.07 18.53 33.88
C LEU A 12 4.33 19.06 35.29
N ALA A 13 4.37 20.38 35.49
CA ALA A 13 4.59 20.97 36.81
C ALA A 13 3.44 20.67 37.79
N ALA A 14 2.20 20.67 37.31
CA ALA A 14 1.04 20.27 38.09
C ALA A 14 1.08 18.77 38.44
N ALA A 15 1.47 17.91 37.50
CA ALA A 15 1.63 16.47 37.73
C ALA A 15 2.72 16.17 38.77
N VAL A 16 3.86 16.87 38.73
CA VAL A 16 4.94 16.69 39.73
C VAL A 16 4.49 17.14 41.12
N HIS A 17 3.77 18.26 41.23
CA HIS A 17 3.29 18.77 42.52
C HIS A 17 2.21 17.87 43.15
N VAL A 18 1.34 17.26 42.32
CA VAL A 18 0.35 16.28 42.77
C VAL A 18 1.03 14.98 43.23
N THR A 19 2.08 14.54 42.53
CA THR A 19 2.84 13.31 42.86
C THR A 19 3.52 13.40 44.23
N VAL A 20 4.06 14.56 44.61
CA VAL A 20 4.74 14.75 45.91
C VAL A 20 3.74 14.78 47.08
N PHE A 21 2.53 15.32 46.86
CA PHE A 21 1.50 15.40 47.90
C PHE A 21 0.92 14.01 48.27
N GLU A 22 0.82 13.10 47.30
CA GLU A 22 0.30 11.75 47.52
C GLU A 22 1.28 10.80 48.25
N MET A 23 2.59 11.12 48.26
CA MET A 23 3.61 10.32 48.94
C MET A 23 3.54 10.36 50.49
N SER A 24 2.68 11.19 51.09
CA SER A 24 2.54 11.35 52.55
C SER A 24 1.70 10.25 53.25
N GLN A 25 0.93 9.43 52.52
CA GLN A 25 -0.10 8.56 53.12
C GLN A 25 0.11 7.06 52.81
N GLY A 26 0.92 6.38 53.61
CA GLY A 26 1.49 5.04 53.34
C GLY A 26 0.54 3.87 53.03
N ARG A 27 -0.74 3.86 53.49
CA ARG A 27 -1.69 2.77 53.11
C ARG A 27 -2.47 3.06 51.84
N LYS A 28 -2.76 4.34 51.55
CA LYS A 28 -3.36 4.77 50.28
C LYS A 28 -2.37 4.59 49.13
N MET A 29 -1.07 4.68 49.44
CA MET A 29 0.05 4.52 48.51
C MET A 29 0.08 3.15 47.79
N PHE A 30 -0.18 2.05 48.50
CA PHE A 30 -0.14 0.71 47.89
C PHE A 30 -1.28 0.46 46.90
N VAL A 31 -2.48 0.96 47.19
CA VAL A 31 -3.66 0.82 46.31
C VAL A 31 -3.53 1.76 45.11
N ALA A 32 -3.13 3.02 45.34
CA ALA A 32 -2.88 3.98 44.28
C ALA A 32 -1.80 3.48 43.30
N SER A 33 -0.68 2.96 43.80
CA SER A 33 0.40 2.41 42.97
C SER A 33 -0.08 1.28 42.04
N ARG A 34 -0.94 0.38 42.54
CA ARG A 34 -1.53 -0.68 41.71
C ARG A 34 -2.45 -0.13 40.62
N ILE A 35 -3.22 0.93 40.91
CA ILE A 35 -4.09 1.60 39.95
C ILE A 35 -3.27 2.29 38.85
N TRP A 36 -2.18 2.99 39.21
CA TRP A 36 -1.27 3.63 38.26
C TRP A 36 -0.58 2.62 37.34
N LEU A 37 -0.15 1.46 37.88
CA LEU A 37 0.44 0.38 37.09
C LEU A 37 -0.57 -0.27 36.13
N LEU A 38 -1.82 -0.48 36.58
CA LEU A 38 -2.90 -0.98 35.72
C LEU A 38 -3.22 0.01 34.59
N GLN A 39 -3.27 1.30 34.89
CA GLN A 39 -3.61 2.33 33.91
C GLN A 39 -2.51 2.55 32.87
N THR A 40 -1.24 2.51 33.28
CA THR A 40 -0.10 2.56 32.34
C THR A 40 -0.02 1.30 31.48
N SER A 41 -0.31 0.12 32.03
CA SER A 41 -0.43 -1.13 31.27
C SER A 41 -1.56 -1.07 30.24
N LEU A 42 -2.74 -0.56 30.62
CA LEU A 42 -3.87 -0.35 29.71
C LEU A 42 -3.55 0.67 28.60
N MET A 43 -2.82 1.74 28.91
CA MET A 43 -2.36 2.72 27.92
C MET A 43 -1.34 2.11 26.95
N LEU A 44 -0.39 1.30 27.44
CA LEU A 44 0.57 0.58 26.62
C LEU A 44 -0.12 -0.46 25.72
N LEU A 45 -1.11 -1.18 26.24
CA LEU A 45 -1.92 -2.12 25.48
C LEU A 45 -2.74 -1.42 24.39
N TYR A 46 -3.30 -0.24 24.68
CA TYR A 46 -4.01 0.57 23.69
C TYR A 46 -3.08 1.04 22.55
N ILE A 47 -1.85 1.43 22.87
CA ILE A 47 -0.82 1.79 21.87
C ILE A 47 -0.40 0.56 21.06
N PHE A 48 -0.21 -0.60 21.69
CA PHE A 48 0.17 -1.84 20.99
C PHE A 48 -0.97 -2.42 20.13
N CYS A 49 -2.23 -2.29 20.57
CA CYS A 49 -3.41 -2.70 19.79
C CYS A 49 -3.76 -1.69 18.68
N GLY A 50 -3.18 -0.48 18.72
CA GLY A 50 -3.33 0.56 17.71
C GLY A 50 -2.57 0.29 16.40
N VAL A 51 -1.77 -0.79 16.33
CA VAL A 51 -1.27 -1.30 15.04
C VAL A 51 -2.44 -1.88 14.25
N ASN A 52 -3.11 -0.99 13.51
CA ASN A 52 -4.09 -1.39 12.51
C ASN A 52 -3.36 -2.21 11.45
N PHE A 53 -3.40 -3.54 11.56
CA PHE A 53 -3.17 -4.42 10.43
C PHE A 53 -4.36 -4.21 9.49
N SER A 54 -4.27 -3.18 8.65
CA SER A 54 -5.13 -3.10 7.49
C SER A 54 -4.74 -4.29 6.63
N ALA A 55 -5.56 -5.35 6.70
CA ALA A 55 -5.53 -6.44 5.74
C ALA A 55 -6.00 -5.85 4.42
N GLY A 56 -5.06 -5.26 3.68
CA GLY A 56 -5.29 -4.90 2.29
C GLY A 56 -5.60 -6.17 1.52
N LEU A 57 -6.52 -6.07 0.57
CA LEU A 57 -6.68 -7.14 -0.41
C LEU A 57 -5.34 -7.30 -1.13
N ASP A 58 -4.85 -8.54 -1.22
CA ASP A 58 -3.61 -8.87 -1.92
C ASP A 58 -3.84 -9.09 -3.43
N ARG A 59 -5.11 -9.12 -3.85
CA ARG A 59 -5.52 -9.54 -5.18
C ARG A 59 -6.70 -8.76 -5.77
N ILE A 60 -6.78 -8.75 -7.09
CA ILE A 60 -7.91 -8.31 -7.90
C ILE A 60 -8.42 -9.53 -8.68
N SER A 61 -9.68 -9.92 -8.47
CA SER A 61 -10.29 -11.07 -9.17
C SER A 61 -10.88 -10.66 -10.51
N LEU A 62 -11.17 -11.63 -11.38
CA LEU A 62 -11.81 -11.34 -12.68
C LEU A 62 -13.12 -10.55 -12.50
N GLY A 63 -13.28 -9.50 -13.29
CA GLY A 63 -14.42 -8.57 -13.23
C GLY A 63 -14.34 -7.54 -12.11
N GLN A 64 -13.35 -7.62 -11.21
CA GLN A 64 -13.15 -6.63 -10.16
C GLN A 64 -12.32 -5.44 -10.64
N SER A 65 -12.53 -4.31 -9.96
CA SER A 65 -11.79 -3.08 -10.19
C SER A 65 -11.17 -2.53 -8.90
N LEU A 66 -10.08 -1.81 -9.08
CA LEU A 66 -9.42 -0.99 -8.06
C LEU A 66 -9.63 0.48 -8.43
N ASN A 67 -10.38 1.20 -7.60
CA ASN A 67 -10.66 2.62 -7.81
C ASN A 67 -9.50 3.50 -7.31
N ALA A 68 -9.53 4.79 -7.69
CA ALA A 68 -8.54 5.81 -7.33
C ALA A 68 -8.12 5.84 -5.84
N SER A 69 -9.05 5.57 -4.92
CA SER A 69 -8.80 5.61 -3.47
C SER A 69 -8.40 4.28 -2.84
N GLN A 70 -8.33 3.20 -3.64
CA GLN A 70 -8.06 1.86 -3.15
C GLN A 70 -6.64 1.43 -3.52
N THR A 71 -6.07 0.57 -2.69
CA THR A 71 -4.77 -0.06 -2.91
C THR A 71 -4.87 -1.56 -2.68
N ILE A 72 -3.94 -2.31 -3.26
CA ILE A 72 -3.68 -3.70 -2.89
C ILE A 72 -2.32 -3.78 -2.20
N ILE A 73 -2.22 -4.62 -1.19
CA ILE A 73 -1.02 -4.74 -0.34
C ILE A 73 -0.52 -6.17 -0.44
N SER A 74 0.79 -6.35 -0.62
CA SER A 74 1.39 -7.68 -0.65
C SER A 74 1.13 -8.44 0.66
N GLY A 75 1.08 -9.77 0.62
CA GLY A 75 0.70 -10.60 1.78
C GLY A 75 1.49 -10.32 3.07
N GLY A 76 2.79 -10.03 2.96
CA GLY A 76 3.68 -9.65 4.05
C GLY A 76 3.78 -8.13 4.30
N GLY A 77 2.97 -7.32 3.61
CA GLY A 77 2.88 -5.88 3.82
C GLY A 77 4.12 -5.09 3.39
N LYS A 78 4.93 -5.62 2.47
CA LYS A 78 6.17 -4.98 2.00
C LYS A 78 5.92 -3.99 0.86
N PHE A 79 5.05 -4.37 -0.06
CA PHE A 79 4.73 -3.59 -1.26
C PHE A 79 3.26 -3.23 -1.28
N GLU A 80 2.96 -2.13 -1.96
CA GLU A 80 1.62 -1.63 -2.16
C GLU A 80 1.48 -1.14 -3.60
N LEU A 81 0.36 -1.49 -4.25
CA LEU A 81 -0.03 -1.03 -5.58
C LEU A 81 -1.22 -0.09 -5.44
N GLY A 82 -1.17 1.03 -6.14
CA GLY A 82 -2.32 1.91 -6.29
C GLY A 82 -1.99 3.16 -7.11
N PHE A 83 -2.86 4.15 -6.98
CA PHE A 83 -2.65 5.43 -7.63
C PHE A 83 -1.75 6.35 -6.81
N PHE A 84 -0.88 7.11 -7.48
CA PHE A 84 -0.01 8.11 -6.86
C PHE A 84 0.21 9.31 -7.79
N THR A 85 0.80 10.38 -7.25
CA THR A 85 1.18 11.59 -8.00
C THR A 85 2.55 12.10 -7.55
N LEU A 86 3.31 12.68 -8.49
CA LEU A 86 4.61 13.30 -8.23
C LEU A 86 4.55 14.84 -8.23
N ASN A 87 3.53 15.42 -8.86
CA ASN A 87 3.43 16.87 -9.11
C ASN A 87 2.01 17.43 -8.95
N SER A 88 1.10 16.70 -8.30
CA SER A 88 -0.30 17.07 -8.04
C SER A 88 -1.21 17.21 -9.27
N VAL A 89 -0.69 17.16 -10.50
CA VAL A 89 -1.48 17.33 -11.73
C VAL A 89 -1.58 16.04 -12.54
N GLN A 90 -0.55 15.20 -12.46
CA GLN A 90 -0.44 13.93 -13.16
C GLN A 90 -0.50 12.77 -12.18
N PHE A 91 -1.33 11.78 -12.53
CA PHE A 91 -1.58 10.60 -11.74
C PHE A 91 -1.13 9.34 -12.48
N TYR A 92 -0.58 8.42 -11.70
CA TYR A 92 0.01 7.18 -12.19
C TYR A 92 -0.49 6.02 -11.36
N MET A 93 -0.58 4.85 -11.98
CA MET A 93 -0.74 3.57 -11.31
C MET A 93 0.63 2.94 -11.14
N GLY A 94 1.00 2.55 -9.93
CA GLY A 94 2.32 1.97 -9.68
C GLY A 94 2.46 1.29 -8.33
N ILE A 95 3.62 0.67 -8.15
CA ILE A 95 3.99 -0.10 -6.97
C ILE A 95 5.04 0.69 -6.20
N TRP A 96 4.94 0.69 -4.87
CA TRP A 96 5.94 1.28 -3.98
C TRP A 96 6.20 0.41 -2.75
N TYR A 97 7.29 0.72 -2.04
CA TYR A 97 7.55 0.16 -0.71
C TYR A 97 6.59 0.78 0.32
N LYS A 98 5.77 -0.05 0.96
CA LYS A 98 4.74 0.41 1.91
C LYS A 98 5.33 1.04 3.17
N ASN A 99 6.39 0.43 3.71
CA ASN A 99 6.94 0.80 5.02
C ASN A 99 8.18 1.70 4.93
N ILE A 100 8.46 2.28 3.76
CA ILE A 100 9.58 3.21 3.56
C ILE A 100 9.03 4.63 3.40
N PRO A 101 9.49 5.61 4.21
CA PRO A 101 9.10 7.00 4.07
C PRO A 101 9.43 7.56 2.67
N GLY A 102 8.58 8.46 2.17
CA GLY A 102 8.82 9.15 0.89
C GLY A 102 8.31 8.43 -0.35
N GLN A 103 7.45 7.41 -0.20
CA GLN A 103 6.77 6.66 -1.28
C GLN A 103 7.74 6.28 -2.42
N THR A 104 8.72 5.44 -2.11
CA THR A 104 9.69 4.96 -3.10
C THR A 104 9.01 4.08 -4.14
N ILE A 105 8.75 4.65 -5.32
CA ILE A 105 8.14 4.00 -6.47
C ILE A 105 9.14 3.01 -7.09
N VAL A 106 8.68 1.79 -7.36
CA VAL A 106 9.50 0.71 -7.92
C VAL A 106 9.00 0.21 -9.27
N TRP A 107 7.75 0.52 -9.63
CA TRP A 107 7.17 0.19 -10.92
C TRP A 107 6.01 1.14 -11.27
N VAL A 108 5.83 1.47 -12.55
CA VAL A 108 4.78 2.39 -13.04
C VAL A 108 4.14 1.83 -14.31
N ALA A 109 2.82 1.66 -14.32
CA ALA A 109 2.08 1.13 -15.46
C ALA A 109 2.03 2.14 -16.61
N ASN A 110 1.44 3.31 -16.36
CA ASN A 110 1.11 4.31 -17.36
C ASN A 110 2.17 5.43 -17.43
N ARG A 111 3.44 5.06 -17.50
CA ARG A 111 4.57 6.02 -17.54
C ARG A 111 4.48 7.00 -18.71
N ASP A 112 4.07 6.51 -19.88
CA ASP A 112 4.02 7.30 -21.13
C ASP A 112 2.74 8.13 -21.25
N MET A 113 1.67 7.74 -20.54
CA MET A 113 0.37 8.38 -20.60
C MET A 113 -0.21 8.62 -19.21
N PRO A 114 0.21 9.69 -18.51
CA PRO A 114 -0.32 10.05 -17.20
C PRO A 114 -1.81 10.41 -17.25
N ILE A 115 -2.51 10.13 -16.15
CA ILE A 115 -3.91 10.52 -15.96
C ILE A 115 -3.95 11.98 -15.48
N SER A 116 -4.81 12.80 -16.07
CA SER A 116 -5.00 14.18 -15.65
C SER A 116 -5.88 14.29 -14.40
N VAL A 117 -5.65 15.34 -13.60
CA VAL A 117 -6.42 15.61 -12.36
C VAL A 117 -7.94 15.56 -12.52
N GLY A 118 -8.48 16.02 -13.66
CA GLY A 118 -9.92 16.02 -13.91
C GLY A 118 -10.52 14.64 -14.16
N SER A 119 -9.68 13.65 -14.48
CA SER A 119 -10.09 12.28 -14.83
C SER A 119 -9.78 11.27 -13.71
N TYR A 120 -8.85 11.63 -12.82
CA TYR A 120 -8.31 10.76 -11.76
C TYR A 120 -9.39 10.14 -10.86
N SER A 121 -10.33 10.93 -10.35
CA SER A 121 -11.29 10.47 -9.33
C SER A 121 -12.21 9.32 -9.79
N LEU A 122 -12.42 9.19 -11.10
CA LEU A 122 -13.24 8.15 -11.73
C LEU A 122 -12.39 7.09 -12.44
N SER A 123 -11.06 7.18 -12.33
CA SER A 123 -10.14 6.22 -12.92
C SER A 123 -10.12 4.92 -12.12
N GLN A 124 -9.91 3.81 -12.84
CA GLN A 124 -9.98 2.47 -12.26
C GLN A 124 -9.08 1.50 -13.02
N LEU A 125 -8.44 0.61 -12.27
CA LEU A 125 -7.70 -0.54 -12.80
C LEU A 125 -8.61 -1.76 -12.74
N VAL A 126 -8.89 -2.39 -13.87
CA VAL A 126 -9.90 -3.44 -13.99
C VAL A 126 -9.24 -4.69 -14.54
N LEU A 127 -9.47 -5.84 -13.90
CA LEU A 127 -9.19 -7.13 -14.51
C LEU A 127 -10.44 -7.55 -15.31
N SER A 128 -10.41 -7.33 -16.61
CA SER A 128 -11.54 -7.56 -17.50
C SER A 128 -11.70 -9.04 -17.87
N GLU A 129 -12.92 -9.46 -18.23
CA GLU A 129 -13.24 -10.84 -18.64
C GLU A 129 -12.46 -11.30 -19.88
N ASP A 130 -11.94 -10.38 -20.68
CA ASP A 130 -11.07 -10.67 -21.83
C ASP A 130 -9.66 -11.12 -21.43
N GLY A 131 -9.36 -11.17 -20.14
CA GLY A 131 -8.08 -11.59 -19.59
C GLY A 131 -7.04 -10.49 -19.50
N ASN A 132 -7.43 -9.23 -19.71
CA ASN A 132 -6.53 -8.08 -19.59
C ASN A 132 -6.73 -7.30 -18.30
N LEU A 133 -5.61 -6.99 -17.65
CA LEU A 133 -5.57 -5.95 -16.64
C LEU A 133 -5.43 -4.60 -17.36
N THR A 134 -6.46 -3.77 -17.27
CA THR A 134 -6.57 -2.50 -18.00
C THR A 134 -6.80 -1.33 -17.07
N LEU A 135 -6.00 -0.28 -17.23
CA LEU A 135 -6.19 1.00 -16.54
C LEU A 135 -7.06 1.91 -17.39
N PHE A 136 -8.18 2.36 -16.85
CA PHE A 136 -9.09 3.30 -17.50
C PHE A 136 -9.03 4.67 -16.83
N ASP A 137 -9.13 5.72 -17.64
CA ASP A 137 -9.38 7.07 -17.13
C ASP A 137 -10.85 7.27 -16.73
N GLY A 138 -11.18 8.42 -16.17
CA GLY A 138 -12.54 8.79 -15.78
C GLY A 138 -13.56 8.89 -16.92
N PHE A 139 -13.11 8.87 -18.18
CA PHE A 139 -13.97 8.78 -19.37
C PHE A 139 -14.07 7.35 -19.90
N LYS A 140 -13.59 6.35 -19.14
CA LYS A 140 -13.53 4.92 -19.53
C LYS A 140 -12.66 4.67 -20.77
N ARG A 141 -11.68 5.53 -21.06
CA ARG A 141 -10.72 5.31 -22.13
C ARG A 141 -9.56 4.47 -21.59
N PRO A 142 -9.11 3.42 -22.31
CA PRO A 142 -7.99 2.62 -21.87
C PRO A 142 -6.70 3.44 -21.97
N ILE A 143 -6.01 3.60 -20.85
CA ILE A 143 -4.76 4.34 -20.73
C ILE A 143 -3.55 3.41 -20.79
N TRP A 144 -3.69 2.22 -20.24
CA TRP A 144 -2.65 1.20 -20.23
C TRP A 144 -3.30 -0.19 -20.12
N SER A 145 -2.69 -1.22 -20.68
CA SER A 145 -3.10 -2.61 -20.47
C SER A 145 -1.92 -3.57 -20.55
N THR A 146 -2.11 -4.78 -20.02
CA THR A 146 -1.13 -5.87 -20.13
C THR A 146 -0.92 -6.38 -21.56
N ASN A 147 -1.86 -6.09 -22.49
CA ASN A 147 -1.89 -6.61 -23.86
C ASN A 147 -1.66 -8.13 -23.92
N SER A 148 -2.29 -8.85 -22.99
CA SER A 148 -2.34 -10.30 -22.97
C SER A 148 -3.30 -10.79 -24.04
N THR A 149 -2.88 -11.83 -24.77
CA THR A 149 -3.76 -12.58 -25.68
C THR A 149 -4.46 -13.75 -24.99
N PHE A 150 -4.18 -13.98 -23.71
CA PHE A 150 -4.75 -15.05 -22.93
C PHE A 150 -6.19 -14.70 -22.52
N ARG A 151 -7.10 -15.67 -22.59
CA ARG A 151 -8.49 -15.53 -22.16
C ARG A 151 -8.80 -16.56 -21.10
N PHE A 152 -9.32 -16.09 -19.96
CA PHE A 152 -9.81 -16.97 -18.90
C PHE A 152 -11.07 -17.70 -19.37
N LEU A 153 -11.19 -18.98 -19.04
CA LEU A 153 -12.37 -19.76 -19.39
C LEU A 153 -13.48 -19.55 -18.35
N ASN A 154 -13.11 -19.36 -17.08
CA ASN A 154 -14.03 -19.11 -15.98
C ASN A 154 -13.57 -17.96 -15.07
N ALA A 155 -14.53 -17.30 -14.42
CA ALA A 155 -14.26 -16.18 -13.51
C ALA A 155 -13.47 -16.55 -12.24
N SER A 156 -13.49 -17.83 -11.85
CA SER A 156 -12.74 -18.35 -10.71
C SER A 156 -11.25 -18.56 -11.00
N GLU A 157 -10.83 -18.49 -12.26
CA GLU A 157 -9.48 -18.87 -12.66
C GLU A 157 -8.52 -17.67 -12.64
N GLY A 158 -8.99 -16.47 -12.99
CA GLY A 158 -8.13 -15.30 -13.19
C GLY A 158 -7.98 -14.39 -11.97
N ALA A 159 -6.75 -14.13 -11.55
CA ALA A 159 -6.44 -13.14 -10.52
C ALA A 159 -5.16 -12.35 -10.82
N VAL A 160 -5.14 -11.09 -10.40
CA VAL A 160 -3.92 -10.29 -10.26
C VAL A 160 -3.52 -10.30 -8.79
N VAL A 161 -2.28 -10.66 -8.48
CA VAL A 161 -1.75 -10.71 -7.10
C VAL A 161 -0.47 -9.90 -7.00
N LEU A 162 -0.34 -9.09 -5.95
CA LEU A 162 0.90 -8.41 -5.60
C LEU A 162 1.73 -9.26 -4.63
N LEU A 163 2.88 -9.76 -5.09
CA LEU A 163 3.75 -10.62 -4.29
C LEU A 163 4.67 -9.80 -3.37
N ASP A 164 5.17 -10.43 -2.31
CA ASP A 164 6.16 -9.83 -1.39
C ASP A 164 7.53 -9.57 -2.00
N THR A 165 7.75 -10.02 -3.24
CA THR A 165 8.89 -9.63 -4.08
C THR A 165 8.68 -8.27 -4.74
N GLY A 166 7.45 -7.75 -4.75
CA GLY A 166 7.03 -6.57 -5.50
C GLY A 166 6.61 -6.89 -6.95
N ASN A 167 6.59 -8.17 -7.33
CA ASN A 167 6.08 -8.60 -8.63
C ASN A 167 4.56 -8.59 -8.62
N LEU A 168 3.96 -7.91 -9.59
CA LEU A 168 2.53 -7.93 -9.84
C LEU A 168 2.27 -9.00 -10.90
N VAL A 169 1.57 -10.06 -10.52
CA VAL A 169 1.39 -11.24 -11.36
C VAL A 169 -0.08 -11.38 -11.71
N LEU A 170 -0.36 -11.47 -13.01
CA LEU A 170 -1.62 -11.96 -13.54
C LEU A 170 -1.44 -13.45 -13.86
N SER A 171 -2.24 -14.30 -13.22
CA SER A 171 -2.17 -15.75 -13.41
C SER A 171 -3.56 -16.37 -13.53
N ASP A 172 -3.62 -17.53 -14.17
CA ASP A 172 -4.71 -18.48 -14.00
C ASP A 172 -4.37 -19.47 -12.85
N GLU A 173 -5.15 -20.55 -12.69
CA GLU A 173 -4.91 -21.60 -11.69
C GLU A 173 -3.56 -22.33 -11.87
N PHE A 174 -3.00 -22.37 -13.08
CA PHE A 174 -1.88 -23.22 -13.46
C PHE A 174 -0.66 -22.47 -14.03
N ASN A 175 -0.83 -21.24 -14.50
CA ASN A 175 0.08 -20.52 -15.38
C ASN A 175 0.16 -19.03 -15.03
N VAL A 176 1.36 -18.48 -15.15
CA VAL A 176 1.58 -17.03 -15.16
C VAL A 176 1.30 -16.51 -16.57
N VAL A 177 0.33 -15.60 -16.67
CA VAL A 177 -0.12 -14.99 -17.94
C VAL A 177 0.68 -13.73 -18.23
N TRP A 178 0.92 -12.91 -17.20
CA TRP A 178 1.69 -11.67 -17.30
C TRP A 178 2.31 -11.34 -15.94
N GLN A 179 3.46 -10.66 -15.93
CA GLN A 179 4.09 -10.19 -14.70
C GLN A 179 4.82 -8.85 -14.90
N SER A 180 4.81 -7.99 -13.88
CA SER A 180 5.44 -6.66 -13.97
C SER A 180 6.95 -6.73 -14.10
N PHE A 181 7.59 -7.79 -13.59
CA PHE A 181 9.04 -7.98 -13.69
C PHE A 181 9.54 -8.14 -15.13
N ASP A 182 8.66 -8.51 -16.08
CA ASP A 182 9.02 -8.56 -17.50
C ASP A 182 8.96 -7.19 -18.18
N TYR A 183 8.46 -6.18 -17.47
CA TYR A 183 8.30 -4.80 -17.94
C TYR A 183 8.86 -3.81 -16.89
N PRO A 184 10.18 -3.85 -16.62
CA PRO A 184 10.79 -2.96 -15.63
C PRO A 184 10.64 -1.50 -16.07
N THR A 185 10.52 -0.60 -15.08
CA THR A 185 10.63 0.84 -15.33
C THR A 185 12.03 1.33 -15.02
N ASP A 186 12.23 1.99 -13.88
CA ASP A 186 13.50 2.67 -13.54
C ASP A 186 14.18 2.00 -12.33
N THR A 187 13.56 0.98 -11.73
CA THR A 187 14.07 0.27 -10.55
C THR A 187 14.05 -1.23 -10.77
N PHE A 188 15.18 -1.89 -10.52
CA PHE A 188 15.26 -3.34 -10.48
C PHE A 188 15.01 -3.84 -9.05
N LEU A 189 13.97 -4.67 -8.89
CA LEU A 189 13.69 -5.35 -7.62
C LEU A 189 14.42 -6.70 -7.55
N PRO A 190 14.88 -7.15 -6.37
CA PRO A 190 15.40 -8.49 -6.18
C PRO A 190 14.40 -9.56 -6.64
N GLY A 191 14.83 -10.44 -7.56
CA GLY A 191 13.98 -11.45 -8.19
C GLY A 191 13.56 -11.12 -9.63
N GLY A 192 13.79 -9.89 -10.10
CA GLY A 192 13.74 -9.56 -11.52
C GLY A 192 14.87 -10.26 -12.28
N LYS A 193 14.61 -10.69 -13.51
CA LYS A 193 15.63 -11.25 -14.40
C LYS A 193 16.30 -10.11 -15.17
N ILE A 194 17.59 -10.26 -15.45
CA ILE A 194 18.35 -9.36 -16.33
C ILE A 194 18.85 -10.22 -17.48
N GLY A 195 18.42 -9.92 -18.70
CA GLY A 195 18.83 -10.64 -19.90
C GLY A 195 17.80 -10.67 -21.02
N LEU A 196 18.16 -11.31 -22.12
CA LEU A 196 17.24 -11.64 -23.21
C LEU A 196 16.52 -12.94 -22.84
N ASP A 197 15.21 -12.87 -22.66
CA ASP A 197 14.38 -14.07 -22.69
C ASP A 197 14.30 -14.57 -24.13
N LYS A 198 14.99 -15.69 -24.40
CA LYS A 198 15.07 -16.29 -25.74
C LYS A 198 13.74 -16.89 -26.21
N THR A 199 12.82 -17.17 -25.30
CA THR A 199 11.50 -17.73 -25.61
C THR A 199 10.55 -16.63 -26.05
N THR A 200 10.57 -15.50 -25.36
CA THR A 200 9.71 -14.34 -25.68
C THR A 200 10.39 -13.30 -26.58
N ASN A 201 11.70 -13.47 -26.84
CA ASN A 201 12.59 -12.51 -27.53
C ASN A 201 12.57 -11.11 -26.89
N ARG A 202 12.35 -11.02 -25.58
CA ARG A 202 12.29 -9.75 -24.84
C ARG A 202 13.59 -9.50 -24.11
N SER A 203 14.17 -8.34 -24.36
CA SER A 203 15.36 -7.88 -23.64
C SER A 203 14.93 -7.10 -22.40
N GLN A 204 15.33 -7.58 -21.23
CA GLN A 204 15.20 -6.84 -19.97
C GLN A 204 16.45 -5.97 -19.82
N LEU A 205 16.45 -4.82 -20.49
CA LEU A 205 17.52 -3.84 -20.49
C LEU A 205 16.99 -2.51 -19.94
N MET A 206 17.84 -1.81 -19.20
CA MET A 206 17.58 -0.48 -18.64
C MET A 206 17.82 0.61 -19.69
#